data_AF-A0A1W5Z288-F1
#
_entry.id   AF-A0A1W5Z288-F1
#
_cell.length_a   1.000
_cell.length_b   1.000
_cell.length_c   1.000
_cell.angle_alpha   90.00
_cell.angle_beta   90.00
_cell.angle_gamma   90.00
#
_symmetry.space_group_name_H-M   'P 1'
#
loop_
_entity.id
_entity.type
_entity.pdbx_description
1 polymer ?
#
loop_
_entity_poly.entity_id
_entity_poly.type
_entity_poly.pdbx_seq_one_letter_code
_entity_poly.pdbx_strand_id
1 'polypeptide(L)' 'MDAIQQHMLDTYRAARLGEPAPPPPGRHDRRTLRDLYRHWLTHPPTQDRPVRGSRPGRSSPSGA' A
#
# COMPACT_ATOMS: atom_id res chain seq x y z
N MET A 1 2.04 6.84 21.56
CA MET A 1 2.57 5.47 21.74
C MET A 1 2.67 4.82 20.38
N ASP A 2 3.80 4.18 20.06
CA ASP A 2 4.02 3.45 18.80
C ASP A 2 3.87 1.93 19.03
N ALA A 3 3.62 1.15 17.97
CA ALA A 3 3.42 -0.29 18.02
C ALA A 3 4.61 -1.04 18.64
N ILE A 4 5.84 -0.59 18.38
CA ILE A 4 7.05 -1.17 19.02
C ILE A 4 7.05 -0.88 20.52
N GLN A 5 6.74 0.36 20.91
CA GLN A 5 6.72 0.78 22.32
C GLN A 5 5.64 0.04 23.11
N GLN A 6 4.44 -0.12 22.54
CA GLN A 6 3.36 -0.90 23.12
C GLN A 6 3.75 -2.38 23.24
N HIS A 7 4.36 -2.96 22.21
CA HIS A 7 4.81 -4.35 22.23
C HIS A 7 5.84 -4.61 23.34
N MET A 8 6.74 -3.65 23.61
CA MET A 8 7.69 -3.76 24.73
C MET A 8 6.97 -3.83 26.08
N LEU A 9 5.96 -2.97 26.30
CA LEU A 9 5.17 -2.97 27.54
C LEU A 9 4.35 -4.24 27.71
N ASP A 10 3.71 -4.72 26.63
CA ASP A 10 2.90 -5.93 26.67
C ASP A 10 3.74 -7.18 26.91
N THR A 11 4.95 -7.24 26.33
CA THR A 11 5.90 -8.34 26.57
C THR A 11 6.35 -8.36 28.03
N TYR A 12 6.65 -7.19 28.60
CA TYR A 12 6.98 -7.08 30.03
C TYR A 12 5.82 -7.54 30.93
N ARG A 13 4.59 -7.13 30.60
CA ARG A 13 3.39 -7.55 31.34
C ARG A 13 3.17 -9.07 31.23
N ALA A 14 3.30 -9.63 30.04
CA ALA A 14 3.14 -11.07 29.81
C ALA A 14 4.18 -11.87 30.62
N ALA A 15 5.44 -11.45 30.59
CA ALA A 15 6.50 -12.07 31.39
C ALA A 15 6.21 -12.00 32.91
N ARG A 16 5.62 -10.90 33.38
CA ARG A 16 5.25 -10.72 34.79
C ARG A 16 4.09 -11.62 35.22
N LEU A 17 3.16 -11.89 34.31
CA LEU A 17 1.96 -12.70 34.56
C LEU A 17 2.16 -14.20 34.23
N GLY A 18 3.30 -14.57 33.63
CA GLY A 18 3.55 -15.94 33.16
C GLY A 18 2.79 -16.29 31.88
N GLU A 19 2.29 -15.28 31.17
CA GLU A 19 1.55 -15.42 29.92
C GLU A 19 2.51 -15.50 28.72
N PRO A 20 2.10 -16.15 27.61
CA PRO A 20 2.91 -16.20 26.40
C PRO A 20 3.14 -14.81 25.82
N ALA A 21 4.35 -14.59 25.29
CA ALA A 21 4.71 -13.30 24.71
C ALA A 21 3.83 -12.96 23.50
N PRO A 22 3.36 -11.70 23.38
CA PRO A 22 2.57 -11.28 22.24
C PRO A 22 3.36 -11.42 20.94
N PRO A 23 2.71 -11.71 19.80
CA PRO A 23 3.40 -11.81 18.53
C PRO A 23 4.05 -10.45 18.19
N PRO A 24 5.30 -10.45 17.69
CA PRO A 24 5.98 -9.20 17.39
C PRO A 24 5.27 -8.46 16.23
N PRO A 25 5.13 -7.14 16.34
CA PRO A 25 4.53 -6.32 15.29
C PRO A 25 5.36 -6.40 14.01
N GLY A 26 4.72 -6.20 12.86
CA GLY A 26 5.40 -6.17 11.56
C GLY A 26 5.67 -7.53 10.90
N ARG A 27 5.33 -8.68 11.52
CA ARG A 27 5.48 -9.99 10.85
C ARG A 27 4.61 -10.09 9.60
N HIS A 28 3.37 -9.62 9.66
CA HIS A 28 2.46 -9.64 8.51
C HIS A 28 2.81 -8.56 7.48
N ASP A 29 3.18 -7.37 7.95
CA ASP A 29 3.52 -6.23 7.09
C ASP A 29 4.71 -6.53 6.17
N ARG A 30 5.74 -7.23 6.68
CA ARG A 30 6.88 -7.66 5.85
C ARG A 30 6.47 -8.60 4.72
N ARG A 31 5.51 -9.49 4.97
CA ARG A 31 4.99 -10.42 3.96
C ARG A 31 4.21 -9.64 2.91
N THR A 32 3.30 -8.76 3.35
CA THR A 32 2.52 -7.87 2.49
C THR A 32 3.41 -6.98 1.63
N LEU A 33 4.44 -6.34 2.20
CA LEU A 33 5.38 -5.50 1.47
C LEU A 33 6.19 -6.30 0.44
N ARG A 34 6.60 -7.51 0.79
CA ARG A 34 7.31 -8.40 -0.14
C ARG A 34 6.41 -8.81 -1.30
N ASP A 35 5.15 -9.14 -1.03
CA ASP A 35 4.20 -9.54 -2.06
C ASP A 35 3.81 -8.36 -2.95
N LEU A 36 3.64 -7.18 -2.36
CA LEU A 36 3.48 -5.92 -3.11
C LEU A 36 4.68 -5.68 -4.02
N TYR A 37 5.90 -5.76 -3.49
CA TYR A 37 7.13 -5.57 -4.27
C TYR A 37 7.23 -6.57 -5.45
N ARG A 38 6.91 -7.84 -5.21
CA ARG A 38 6.83 -8.86 -6.27
C ARG A 38 5.76 -8.54 -7.31
N HIS A 39 4.62 -8.03 -6.87
CA HIS A 39 3.57 -7.59 -7.78
C HIS A 39 4.06 -6.46 -8.69
N TRP A 40 4.71 -5.43 -8.15
CA TRP A 40 5.29 -4.34 -8.96
C TRP A 40 6.36 -4.78 -9.96
N LEU A 41 7.16 -5.80 -9.62
CA LEU A 41 8.16 -6.35 -10.55
C LEU A 41 7.53 -7.10 -11.73
N THR A 42 6.38 -7.73 -11.52
CA THR A 42 5.70 -8.58 -12.52
C THR A 42 4.60 -7.84 -13.27
N HIS A 43 4.05 -6.81 -12.64
CA HIS A 43 2.99 -5.96 -13.15
C HIS A 43 3.53 -4.54 -13.13
N PRO A 44 4.39 -4.18 -14.10
CA PRO A 44 4.85 -2.81 -14.24
C PRO A 44 3.60 -1.93 -14.30
N PRO A 45 3.56 -0.81 -13.59
CA PRO A 45 2.41 0.06 -13.60
C PRO A 45 2.11 0.41 -15.06
N THR A 46 0.95 -0.01 -15.55
CA THR A 46 0.39 0.56 -16.75
C THR A 46 0.25 2.04 -16.45
N GLN A 47 1.15 2.85 -17.01
CA GLN A 47 0.98 4.29 -17.02
C GLN A 47 -0.41 4.51 -17.58
N ASP A 48 -1.29 5.04 -16.73
CA ASP A 48 -2.65 5.39 -17.12
C ASP A 48 -2.49 6.39 -18.26
N ARG A 49 -2.61 5.91 -19.50
CA ARG A 49 -2.37 6.70 -20.68
C ARG A 49 -3.48 7.74 -20.65
N PRO A 50 -3.20 9.04 -20.44
CA PRO A 50 -4.26 10.02 -20.47
C PRO A 50 -4.92 9.88 -21.83
N VAL A 51 -6.24 9.64 -21.83
CA VAL A 51 -7.04 9.39 -23.02
C VAL A 51 -6.94 10.64 -23.89
N ARG A 52 -5.93 10.68 -24.77
CA ARG A 52 -5.69 11.78 -25.67
C ARG A 52 -6.70 11.63 -26.81
N GLY A 53 -7.86 12.25 -26.67
CA GLY A 53 -8.74 12.44 -27.81
C GLY A 53 -10.22 12.60 -27.50
N SER A 54 -10.60 13.80 -27.12
CA SER A 54 -11.73 14.45 -27.78
C SER A 54 -11.42 15.93 -27.89
N ARG A 55 -10.76 16.30 -28.99
CA ARG A 55 -10.78 17.69 -29.44
C ARG A 55 -12.22 17.94 -29.90
N PRO A 56 -13.00 18.82 -29.27
CA PRO A 56 -14.29 19.18 -29.84
C PRO A 56 -14.04 19.74 -31.24
N GLY A 57 -14.76 19.18 -32.20
CA GLY A 57 -14.62 19.46 -33.62
C GLY A 57 -14.53 20.96 -33.88
N ARG A 58 -13.55 21.32 -34.69
CA ARG A 58 -13.40 22.63 -35.31
C ARG A 58 -14.63 22.83 -36.22
N SER A 59 -15.70 23.43 -35.70
CA SER A 59 -16.84 23.86 -36.51
C SER A 59 -16.46 25.13 -37.27
N SER A 60 -16.06 24.95 -38.53
CA SER A 60 -16.25 25.88 -39.65
C SER A 60 -15.64 25.25 -40.90
N PRO A 61 -16.42 25.06 -41.99
CA PRO A 61 -16.66 26.15 -42.97
C PRO A 61 -18.11 26.17 -43.52
N SER A 62 -18.70 27.34 -43.80
CA SER A 62 -18.80 28.05 -45.10
C SER A 62 -19.83 27.48 -46.11
N GLY A 63 -20.71 28.37 -46.61
CA GLY A 63 -21.66 28.20 -47.74
C GLY A 63 -23.13 28.16 -47.30
N ALA A 64 -24.08 28.95 -47.82
CA ALA A 64 -24.15 29.89 -48.93
C ALA A 64 -25.32 30.87 -48.67
#